data_AF-A0A5R9QQL5-F1
#
_entry.id   AF-A0A5R9QQL5-F1
#
_cell.length_a   1.000
_cell.length_b   1.000
_cell.length_c   1.000
_cell.angle_alpha   90.00
_cell.angle_beta   90.00
_cell.angle_gamma   90.00
#
_symmetry.space_group_name_H-M   'P 1'
#
loop_
_entity.id
_entity.type
_entity.pdbx_description
1 polymer ?
#
loop_
_entity_poly.entity_id
_entity_poly.type
_entity_poly.pdbx_seq_one_letter_code
_entity_poly.pdbx_strand_id
1 'polypeptide(L)'
;MATHRSRRLRKKLCVDEFQELGFELSFQYKEGTDEEAVDAFMKRFAGVAVEPNDLVYSGCDEYGFICLARRGSVSAEQRELIDRWLKQQPELAGFSLSPLIDAWYPDQPVNLPAP
;
A
#
# COMPACT_ATOMS: atom_id res chain seq x y z
N MET A 1 -6.06 -19.22 23.64
CA MET A 1 -7.45 -19.36 23.14
C MET A 1 -7.53 -18.78 21.74
N ALA A 2 -7.82 -19.61 20.75
CA ALA A 2 -8.61 -19.23 19.58
C ALA A 2 -9.31 -20.49 19.09
N THR A 3 -10.54 -20.65 19.57
CA THR A 3 -11.54 -21.63 19.12
C THR A 3 -11.64 -21.52 17.60
N HIS A 4 -11.52 -22.65 16.89
CA HIS A 4 -11.68 -22.76 15.43
C HIS A 4 -12.69 -21.74 14.90
N ARG A 5 -12.21 -20.69 14.21
CA ARG A 5 -13.10 -19.71 13.59
C ARG A 5 -13.75 -20.35 12.37
N SER A 6 -15.07 -20.28 12.27
CA SER A 6 -15.77 -20.73 11.07
C SER A 6 -15.38 -19.86 9.87
N ARG A 7 -15.47 -20.40 8.65
CA ARG A 7 -15.17 -19.65 7.41
C ARG A 7 -15.95 -18.32 7.32
N ARG A 8 -17.22 -18.31 7.77
CA ARG A 8 -18.03 -17.08 7.83
C ARG A 8 -17.43 -16.05 8.79
N LEU A 9 -16.93 -16.49 9.94
CA LEU A 9 -16.30 -15.60 10.91
C LEU A 9 -14.95 -15.08 10.41
N ARG A 10 -14.14 -15.91 9.74
CA ARG A 10 -12.87 -15.48 9.12
C ARG A 10 -13.09 -14.44 8.04
N LYS A 11 -14.12 -14.62 7.20
CA LYS A 11 -14.55 -13.61 6.21
C LYS A 11 -15.02 -12.31 6.85
N LYS A 12 -15.75 -12.38 7.97
CA LYS A 12 -16.24 -11.20 8.68
C LYS A 12 -15.11 -10.39 9.31
N LEU A 13 -14.06 -11.06 9.77
CA LEU A 13 -12.91 -10.44 10.42
C LEU A 13 -11.77 -10.12 9.44
N CYS A 14 -11.85 -10.49 8.16
CA CYS A 14 -10.75 -10.34 7.19
C CYS A 14 -9.44 -11.01 7.64
N VAL A 15 -9.51 -12.24 8.16
CA VAL A 15 -8.34 -13.03 8.59
C VAL A 15 -8.17 -14.29 7.76
N ASP A 16 -6.98 -14.89 7.84
CA ASP A 16 -6.57 -16.10 7.10
C ASP A 16 -6.79 -15.94 5.59
N GLU A 17 -7.64 -16.77 4.96
CA GLU A 17 -7.87 -16.73 3.51
C GLU A 17 -8.59 -15.46 3.00
N PHE A 18 -8.95 -14.54 3.92
CA PHE A 18 -9.59 -13.26 3.61
C PHE A 18 -8.75 -12.05 4.02
N GLN A 19 -7.46 -12.24 4.33
CA GLN A 19 -6.56 -11.10 4.55
C GLN A 19 -6.46 -10.24 3.31
N GLU A 20 -6.37 -8.93 3.52
CA GLU A 20 -6.18 -7.93 2.49
C GLU A 20 -4.83 -7.29 2.72
N LEU A 21 -3.89 -7.55 1.82
CA LEU A 21 -2.53 -7.05 1.96
C LEU A 21 -2.39 -5.71 1.29
N GLY A 22 -1.63 -4.84 1.94
CA GLY A 22 -1.16 -3.58 1.40
C GLY A 22 0.24 -3.30 1.92
N PHE A 23 0.73 -2.10 1.68
CA PHE A 23 2.02 -1.68 2.21
C PHE A 23 1.99 -0.20 2.55
N GLU A 24 2.84 0.18 3.48
CA GLU A 24 3.05 1.56 3.88
C GLU A 24 4.06 2.21 2.94
N LEU A 25 3.80 3.46 2.61
CA LEU A 25 4.64 4.28 1.76
C LEU A 25 4.89 5.60 2.46
N SER A 26 6.17 5.96 2.59
CA SER A 26 6.59 7.28 3.05
C SER A 26 7.43 7.97 2.00
N PHE A 27 7.22 9.26 1.83
CA PHE A 27 7.95 10.12 0.92
C PHE A 27 8.94 10.99 1.70
N GLN A 28 10.09 11.24 1.09
CA GLN A 28 11.05 12.22 1.58
C GLN A 28 11.32 13.18 0.42
N TYR A 29 10.78 14.39 0.50
CA TYR A 29 10.98 15.41 -0.52
C TYR A 29 12.34 16.07 -0.39
N LYS A 30 12.83 16.66 -1.49
CA LYS A 30 14.06 17.45 -1.45
C LYS A 30 13.86 18.74 -0.68
N GLU A 31 14.92 19.23 -0.07
CA GLU A 31 14.91 20.50 0.62
C GLU A 31 14.60 21.64 -0.36
N GLY A 32 13.58 22.44 -0.06
CA GLY A 32 13.10 23.51 -0.94
C GLY A 32 12.06 23.08 -1.98
N THR A 33 11.52 21.86 -1.92
CA THR A 33 10.32 21.50 -2.69
C THR A 33 9.13 22.34 -2.22
N ASP A 34 8.53 23.08 -3.15
CA ASP A 34 7.36 23.92 -2.88
C ASP A 34 6.08 23.09 -2.80
N GLU A 35 5.07 23.61 -2.10
CA GLU A 35 3.78 22.93 -1.88
C GLU A 35 3.06 22.63 -3.21
N GLU A 36 3.14 23.53 -4.19
CA GLU A 36 2.59 23.32 -5.53
C GLU A 36 3.27 22.13 -6.26
N ALA A 37 4.58 21.94 -6.05
CA ALA A 37 5.31 20.82 -6.63
C ALA A 37 4.92 19.49 -5.97
N VAL A 38 4.70 19.48 -4.65
CA VAL A 38 4.18 18.32 -3.92
C VAL A 38 2.78 17.95 -4.40
N ASP A 39 1.86 18.91 -4.53
CA ASP A 39 0.50 18.66 -5.01
C ASP A 39 0.50 18.12 -6.46
N ALA A 40 1.32 18.70 -7.35
CA ALA A 40 1.49 18.21 -8.71
C ALA A 40 2.08 16.78 -8.76
N PHE A 41 3.03 16.48 -7.89
CA PHE A 41 3.58 15.14 -7.72
C PHE A 41 2.51 14.16 -7.26
N MET A 42 1.73 14.49 -6.22
CA MET A 42 0.69 13.62 -5.67
C MET A 42 -0.41 13.32 -6.69
N LYS A 43 -0.82 14.32 -7.49
CA LYS A 43 -1.76 14.12 -8.59
C LYS A 43 -1.22 13.17 -9.67
N ARG A 44 0.06 13.31 -10.04
CA ARG A 44 0.72 12.40 -11.00
C ARG A 44 0.87 10.99 -10.41
N PHE A 45 1.23 10.89 -9.14
CA PHE A 45 1.36 9.63 -8.45
C PHE A 45 0.03 8.87 -8.45
N ALA A 46 -1.05 9.54 -8.06
CA ALA A 46 -2.40 8.97 -8.08
C ALA A 46 -2.79 8.54 -9.50
N GLY A 47 -2.73 9.42 -10.49
CA GLY A 47 -3.25 9.15 -11.84
C GLY A 47 -2.38 8.24 -12.71
N VAL A 48 -1.07 8.12 -12.43
CA VAL A 48 -0.13 7.35 -13.29
C VAL A 48 0.34 6.07 -12.60
N ALA A 49 0.64 6.11 -11.30
CA ALA A 49 1.20 4.97 -10.60
C ALA A 49 0.13 4.15 -9.87
N VAL A 50 -0.88 4.81 -9.28
CA VAL A 50 -1.83 4.16 -8.37
C VAL A 50 -3.09 3.68 -9.11
N GLU A 51 -3.86 4.60 -9.68
CA GLU A 51 -5.15 4.30 -10.32
C GLU A 51 -5.05 3.28 -11.47
N PRO A 52 -4.05 3.35 -12.39
CA PRO A 52 -3.95 2.38 -13.49
C PRO A 52 -3.64 0.96 -13.04
N ASN A 53 -3.15 0.78 -11.82
CA ASN A 53 -2.82 -0.52 -11.23
C ASN A 53 -3.94 -1.03 -10.31
N ASP A 54 -5.12 -0.43 -10.34
CA ASP A 54 -6.25 -0.70 -9.43
C ASP A 54 -5.86 -0.52 -7.95
N LEU A 55 -4.89 0.34 -7.66
CA LEU A 55 -4.45 0.64 -6.31
C LEU A 55 -5.15 1.90 -5.79
N VAL A 56 -5.16 2.06 -4.48
CA VAL A 56 -5.56 3.28 -3.78
C VAL A 56 -4.49 3.63 -2.78
N TYR A 57 -4.07 4.88 -2.81
CA TYR A 57 -3.23 5.47 -1.77
C TYR A 57 -4.15 6.24 -0.80
N SER A 58 -4.04 5.94 0.49
CA SER A 58 -4.75 6.63 1.56
C SER A 58 -3.74 7.12 2.59
N GLY A 59 -3.68 8.44 2.79
CA GLY A 59 -2.70 9.05 3.68
C GLY A 59 -2.57 10.55 3.46
N CYS A 60 -1.46 11.11 3.91
CA CYS A 60 -1.02 12.47 3.62
C CYS A 60 0.04 12.49 2.52
N ASP A 61 0.60 13.65 2.23
CA ASP A 61 1.71 13.87 1.30
C ASP A 61 3.05 13.27 1.78
N GLU A 62 3.24 13.02 3.08
CA GLU A 62 4.49 12.42 3.60
C GLU A 62 4.39 10.92 3.86
N TYR A 63 3.21 10.43 4.22
CA TYR A 63 3.00 9.06 4.66
C TYR A 63 1.59 8.57 4.34
N GLY A 64 1.50 7.33 3.89
CA GLY A 64 0.23 6.70 3.65
C GLY A 64 0.34 5.20 3.45
N PHE A 65 -0.81 4.62 3.14
CA PHE A 65 -0.97 3.20 2.92
C PHE A 65 -1.54 2.94 1.54
N ILE A 66 -0.99 1.92 0.87
CA ILE A 66 -1.46 1.47 -0.43
C ILE A 66 -2.17 0.13 -0.30
N CYS A 67 -3.41 0.10 -0.77
CA CYS A 67 -4.23 -1.10 -0.87
C CYS A 67 -4.85 -1.20 -2.27
N LEU A 68 -5.54 -2.31 -2.57
CA LEU A 68 -6.34 -2.40 -3.79
C LEU A 68 -7.61 -1.56 -3.67
N ALA A 69 -8.00 -0.92 -4.76
CA ALA A 69 -9.28 -0.22 -4.91
C ALA A 69 -10.51 -1.13 -4.74
N ARG A 70 -10.28 -2.44 -4.85
CA ARG A 70 -11.28 -3.49 -4.69
C ARG A 70 -10.83 -4.50 -3.64
N ARG A 71 -11.77 -5.34 -3.23
CA ARG A 71 -11.49 -6.43 -2.30
C ARG A 71 -10.37 -7.35 -2.81
N GLY A 72 -9.32 -7.52 -2.02
CA GLY A 72 -8.14 -8.31 -2.39
C GLY A 72 -6.85 -7.79 -1.75
N SER A 73 -5.74 -8.35 -2.20
CA SER A 73 -4.39 -8.09 -1.67
C SER A 73 -3.48 -7.57 -2.77
N VAL A 74 -2.73 -6.51 -2.48
CA VAL A 74 -1.71 -5.97 -3.37
C VAL A 74 -0.68 -7.05 -3.65
N SER A 75 -0.33 -7.24 -4.92
CA SER A 75 0.69 -8.22 -5.30
C SER A 75 2.11 -7.66 -5.10
N ALA A 76 3.08 -8.56 -4.95
CA ALA A 76 4.49 -8.17 -4.89
C ALA A 76 4.92 -7.44 -6.18
N GLU A 77 4.37 -7.83 -7.33
CA GLU A 77 4.62 -7.19 -8.62
C GLU A 77 4.09 -5.75 -8.65
N GLN A 78 2.87 -5.51 -8.16
CA GLN A 78 2.31 -4.16 -8.04
C GLN A 78 3.16 -3.28 -7.12
N ARG A 79 3.64 -3.81 -5.99
CA ARG A 79 4.56 -3.09 -5.10
C ARG A 79 5.87 -2.73 -5.82
N GLU A 80 6.45 -3.65 -6.59
CA GLU A 80 7.65 -3.37 -7.38
C GLU A 80 7.43 -2.32 -8.47
N LEU A 81 6.25 -2.28 -9.10
CA LEU A 81 5.91 -1.25 -10.09
C LEU A 81 5.92 0.14 -9.45
N ILE A 82 5.32 0.28 -8.26
CA ILE A 82 5.36 1.52 -7.49
C ILE A 82 6.80 1.90 -7.11
N ASP A 83 7.59 0.95 -6.60
CA ASP A 83 9.01 1.17 -6.27
C ASP A 83 9.81 1.70 -7.47
N ARG A 84 9.66 1.06 -8.64
CA ARG A 84 10.36 1.48 -9.86
C ARG A 84 9.90 2.84 -10.35
N TRP A 85 8.62 3.16 -10.22
CA TRP A 85 8.09 4.47 -10.62
C TRP A 85 8.63 5.57 -9.70
N LEU A 86 8.67 5.34 -8.38
CA LEU A 86 9.15 6.32 -7.40
C LEU A 86 10.65 6.61 -7.54
N LYS A 87 11.47 5.63 -7.92
CA LYS A 87 12.91 5.82 -8.21
C LYS A 87 13.19 6.78 -9.36
N GLN A 88 12.21 7.03 -10.23
CA GLN A 88 12.36 7.90 -11.38
C GLN A 88 11.95 9.35 -11.09
N GLN A 89 11.50 9.66 -9.87
CA GLN A 89 10.92 10.95 -9.55
C GLN A 89 12.00 11.92 -9.05
N PRO A 90 12.24 13.04 -9.77
CA PRO A 90 13.28 14.00 -9.41
C PRO A 90 12.97 14.83 -8.16
N GLU A 91 11.71 14.90 -7.72
CA GLU A 91 11.26 15.69 -6.58
C GLU A 91 11.56 15.02 -5.23
N LEU A 92 11.74 13.69 -5.24
CA LEU A 92 12.02 12.90 -4.05
C LEU A 92 13.52 12.88 -3.75
N ALA A 93 13.88 13.15 -2.49
CA ALA A 93 15.18 12.83 -1.93
C ALA A 93 15.28 11.33 -1.59
N GLY A 94 14.15 10.73 -1.23
CA GLY A 94 14.03 9.31 -0.92
C GLY A 94 12.58 8.89 -0.73
N PHE A 95 12.36 7.59 -0.56
CA PHE A 95 11.07 7.03 -0.16
C PHE A 95 11.30 5.69 0.55
N SER A 96 10.33 5.24 1.33
CA SER A 96 10.35 3.95 2.01
C SER A 96 9.08 3.18 1.75
N LEU A 97 9.23 1.90 1.39
CA LEU A 97 8.14 0.96 1.15
C LEU A 97 8.21 -0.19 2.15
N SER A 98 7.22 -0.32 3.01
CA SER A 98 7.16 -1.46 3.93
C SER A 98 6.84 -2.77 3.18
N PRO A 99 7.15 -3.95 3.75
CA PRO A 99 6.67 -5.23 3.22
C PRO A 99 5.15 -5.29 3.08
N LEU A 100 4.65 -6.30 2.37
CA LEU A 100 3.21 -6.54 2.37
C LEU A 100 2.76 -6.93 3.79
N ILE A 101 1.86 -6.13 4.35
CA ILE A 101 1.26 -6.33 5.67
C ILE A 101 -0.26 -6.41 5.55
N ASP A 102 -0.90 -7.03 6.53
CA ASP A 102 -2.35 -7.09 6.62
C ASP A 102 -2.91 -5.69 6.95
N ALA A 103 -3.74 -5.16 6.05
CA ALA A 103 -4.35 -3.84 6.19
C ALA A 103 -5.29 -3.73 7.41
N TRP A 104 -5.80 -4.87 7.91
CA TRP A 104 -6.71 -4.93 9.05
C TRP A 104 -5.98 -5.19 10.37
N TYR A 105 -4.91 -5.98 10.33
CA TYR A 105 -4.13 -6.38 11.51
C TYR A 105 -2.62 -6.32 11.22
N PRO A 106 -2.01 -5.13 11.19
CA PRO A 106 -0.61 -4.95 10.81
C PRO A 106 0.38 -5.68 11.73
N ASP A 107 0.00 -5.91 13.00
CA ASP A 107 0.81 -6.66 13.97
C ASP A 107 0.74 -8.19 13.79
N GLN A 108 -0.15 -8.70 12.94
CA GLN A 108 -0.29 -10.13 12.70
C GLN A 108 0.54 -10.58 11.49
N PRO A 109 1.08 -11.80 11.53
CA PRO A 109 1.78 -12.35 10.38
C PRO A 109 0.81 -12.53 9.20
N VAL A 110 1.33 -12.30 8.01
CA VAL A 110 0.59 -12.58 6.77
C VAL A 110 0.49 -14.09 6.60
N ASN A 111 -0.72 -14.61 6.70
CA ASN A 111 -1.08 -15.99 6.43
C ASN A 111 -1.36 -16.13 4.93
N LEU A 112 -0.29 -16.31 4.15
CA LEU A 112 -0.45 -16.70 2.74
C LEU A 112 -1.15 -18.08 2.70
N PRO A 113 -2.24 -18.24 1.94
CA PRO A 113 -2.81 -19.56 1.74
C PRO A 113 -1.73 -20.46 1.14
N ALA A 114 -1.53 -21.64 1.73
CA ALA A 114 -0.63 -22.65 1.18
C ALA A 114 -1.04 -22.96 -0.27
N PRO A 115 -0.07 -23.16 -1.19
CA PRO A 115 -0.33 -23.42 -2.60
C PRO A 115 -1.19 -24.67 -2.83
#